data_AF-A0A7G8Q578-F1
#
_entry.id   AF-A0A7G8Q578-F1
#
_cell.length_a   1.000
_cell.length_b   1.000
_cell.length_c   1.000
_cell.angle_alpha   90.00
_cell.angle_beta   90.00
_cell.angle_gamma   90.00
#
_symmetry.space_group_name_H-M   'P 1'
#
loop_
_entity.id
_entity.type
_entity.pdbx_description
1 polymer ?
#
loop_
_entity_poly.entity_id
_entity_poly.type
_entity_poly.pdbx_seq_one_letter_code
_entity_poly.pdbx_strand_id
1 'polypeptide(L)'
;MTRFSTLLTRAGAAILLGSMLVLAGCHRGGTKDEVRTADMKSQFDAVIQAYKSGQFIVDGAVLSALDTGSHFAYLKDQGKLPKTVLLEPSDDSKVRKQHLQYMARLQIDYGFTVYYDDGGTLKKISVVDTKARDLEDYKAPVKADAPPPQQHM
;
A
#
# COMPACT_ATOMS: atom_id res chain seq x y z
N MET A 1 -41.14 -26.90 65.10
CA MET A 1 -39.80 -27.44 65.39
C MET A 1 -39.22 -28.05 64.11
N THR A 2 -37.91 -27.83 63.92
CA THR A 2 -36.96 -28.41 62.95
C THR A 2 -37.30 -28.34 61.46
N ARG A 3 -36.66 -27.35 60.83
CA ARG A 3 -36.67 -26.99 59.42
C ARG A 3 -35.30 -27.34 58.79
N PHE A 4 -35.33 -27.80 57.54
CA PHE A 4 -34.24 -27.70 56.55
C PHE A 4 -32.88 -28.35 56.88
N SER A 5 -32.84 -29.68 56.96
CA SER A 5 -31.61 -30.46 56.78
C SER A 5 -31.97 -31.59 55.82
N THR A 6 -31.75 -31.45 54.51
CA THR A 6 -30.80 -32.33 53.79
C THR A 6 -30.59 -31.94 52.31
N LEU A 7 -31.20 -30.86 51.82
CA LEU A 7 -31.20 -30.55 50.38
C LEU A 7 -30.11 -29.57 49.91
N LEU A 8 -29.25 -29.07 50.81
CA LEU A 8 -28.22 -28.08 50.48
C LEU A 8 -26.83 -28.67 50.15
N THR A 9 -26.61 -29.98 50.36
CA THR A 9 -25.26 -30.58 50.23
C THR A 9 -24.96 -31.13 48.83
N ARG A 10 -25.92 -31.14 47.89
CA ARG A 10 -25.71 -31.67 46.52
C ARG A 10 -25.57 -30.62 45.42
N ALA A 11 -25.73 -29.33 45.72
CA ALA A 11 -25.66 -28.26 44.71
C ALA A 11 -24.29 -27.56 44.62
N GLY A 12 -23.34 -27.83 45.53
CA GLY A 12 -22.04 -27.14 45.57
C GLY A 12 -20.96 -27.72 44.65
N ALA A 13 -21.07 -29.00 44.24
CA ALA A 13 -19.98 -29.68 43.55
C ALA A 13 -19.99 -29.55 42.01
N ALA A 14 -21.09 -29.08 41.41
CA ALA A 14 -21.22 -29.02 39.95
C ALA A 14 -20.74 -27.68 39.34
N ILE A 15 -20.54 -26.63 40.14
CA ILE A 15 -20.19 -25.30 39.63
C ILE A 15 -18.69 -25.14 39.38
N LEU A 16 -17.84 -25.92 40.04
CA LEU A 16 -16.37 -25.79 39.92
C LEU A 16 -15.77 -26.41 38.64
N LEU A 17 -16.52 -27.24 37.90
CA LEU A 17 -16.04 -27.84 36.64
C LEU A 17 -16.50 -27.08 35.38
N GLY A 18 -17.40 -26.10 35.50
CA GLY A 18 -17.92 -25.34 34.36
C GLY A 18 -17.06 -24.12 33.94
N SER A 19 -16.10 -23.71 34.78
CA SER A 19 -15.39 -22.43 34.58
C SER A 19 -14.14 -22.50 33.69
N MET A 20 -13.76 -23.65 33.15
CA MET A 20 -12.58 -23.76 32.27
C MET A 20 -12.88 -23.70 30.76
N LEU A 21 -14.15 -23.70 30.34
CA LEU A 21 -14.51 -23.71 28.90
C LEU A 21 -14.80 -22.32 28.29
N VAL A 22 -14.83 -21.26 29.10
CA VAL A 22 -15.10 -19.89 28.60
C VAL A 22 -13.84 -19.17 28.12
N LEU A 23 -12.64 -19.74 28.35
CA LEU A 23 -11.37 -19.15 27.89
C LEU A 23 -10.87 -19.68 26.53
N ALA A 24 -11.71 -20.37 25.76
CA ALA A 24 -11.41 -20.78 24.37
C ALA A 24 -12.01 -19.83 23.32
N GLY A 25 -12.49 -18.65 23.73
CA GLY A 25 -13.28 -17.75 22.88
C GLY A 25 -12.61 -16.47 22.35
N CYS A 26 -11.34 -16.19 22.69
CA CYS A 26 -10.66 -14.96 22.24
C CYS A 26 -9.29 -15.20 21.59
N HIS A 27 -8.95 -16.43 21.24
CA HIS A 27 -7.91 -16.66 20.22
C HIS A 27 -8.57 -16.70 18.85
N ARG A 28 -9.27 -15.61 18.49
CA ARG A 28 -9.53 -15.32 17.09
C ARG A 28 -8.17 -15.02 16.51
N GLY A 29 -7.56 -16.06 15.95
CA GLY A 29 -6.33 -15.96 15.18
C GLY A 29 -6.51 -14.78 14.26
N GLY A 30 -5.76 -13.71 14.55
CA GLY A 30 -5.63 -12.58 13.66
C GLY A 30 -4.99 -13.12 12.40
N THR A 31 -5.82 -13.58 11.46
CA THR A 31 -5.54 -13.29 10.06
C THR A 31 -5.21 -11.82 10.09
N LYS A 32 -3.93 -11.49 9.87
CA LYS A 32 -3.46 -10.11 9.65
C LYS A 32 -4.60 -9.42 8.93
N ASP A 33 -5.19 -8.44 9.60
CA ASP A 33 -6.27 -7.65 9.06
C ASP A 33 -5.64 -7.01 7.83
N GLU A 34 -5.79 -7.67 6.69
CA GLU A 34 -5.23 -7.26 5.43
C GLU A 34 -6.15 -6.13 5.03
N VAL A 35 -5.87 -4.97 5.61
CA VAL A 35 -6.69 -3.79 5.40
C VAL A 35 -6.64 -3.54 3.90
N ARG A 36 -7.78 -3.78 3.26
CA ARG A 36 -7.89 -3.68 1.81
C ARG A 36 -7.61 -2.25 1.44
N THR A 37 -6.66 -2.05 0.53
CA THR A 37 -6.23 -0.71 0.10
C THR A 37 -7.42 0.16 -0.35
N ALA A 38 -8.44 -0.46 -0.94
CA ALA A 38 -9.68 0.22 -1.34
C ALA A 38 -10.42 0.92 -0.19
N ASP A 39 -10.42 0.34 1.01
CA ASP A 39 -11.15 0.87 2.17
C ASP A 39 -10.39 2.03 2.85
N MET A 40 -9.10 2.22 2.51
CA MET A 40 -8.24 3.25 3.11
C MET A 40 -7.96 4.44 2.21
N LYS A 41 -8.40 4.45 0.94
CA LYS A 41 -8.04 5.51 -0.02
C LYS A 41 -8.35 6.92 0.50
N SER A 42 -9.45 7.10 1.22
CA SER A 42 -9.87 8.40 1.79
C SER A 42 -8.98 8.92 2.92
N GLN A 43 -8.04 8.10 3.42
CA GLN A 43 -7.13 8.46 4.51
C GLN A 43 -5.80 9.05 4.01
N PHE A 44 -5.59 9.06 2.70
CA PHE A 44 -4.39 9.63 2.08
C PHE A 44 -4.66 11.03 1.57
N ASP A 45 -3.69 11.94 1.74
CA ASP A 45 -3.81 13.31 1.26
C ASP A 45 -3.78 13.39 -0.28
N ALA A 46 -3.09 12.44 -0.92
CA ALA A 46 -3.07 12.29 -2.37
C ALA A 46 -3.06 10.82 -2.79
N VAL A 47 -3.72 10.53 -3.91
CA VAL A 47 -3.72 9.22 -4.57
C VAL A 47 -3.22 9.39 -5.99
N ILE A 48 -2.20 8.61 -6.36
CA ILE A 48 -1.64 8.57 -7.70
C ILE A 48 -1.65 7.12 -8.20
N GLN A 49 -1.72 6.93 -9.52
CA GLN A 49 -1.76 5.58 -10.08
C GLN A 49 -0.48 5.27 -10.86
N ALA A 50 -0.04 4.01 -10.81
CA ALA A 50 1.08 3.52 -11.61
C ALA A 50 0.69 3.44 -13.09
N TYR A 51 1.59 3.84 -13.99
CA TYR A 51 1.38 3.76 -15.44
C TYR A 51 2.50 3.00 -16.15
N LYS A 52 2.46 2.92 -17.48
CA LYS A 52 3.46 2.20 -18.27
C LYS A 52 4.84 2.86 -18.13
N SER A 53 5.88 2.03 -18.11
CA SER A 53 7.29 2.48 -18.12
C SER A 53 7.72 3.38 -16.96
N GLY A 54 7.14 3.18 -15.76
CA GLY A 54 7.54 3.94 -14.57
C GLY A 54 6.87 5.32 -14.47
N GLN A 55 5.93 5.63 -15.36
CA GLN A 55 5.12 6.86 -15.33
C GLN A 55 4.01 6.76 -14.29
N PHE A 56 3.34 7.88 -14.05
CA PHE A 56 2.25 7.98 -13.08
C PHE A 56 1.03 8.65 -13.70
N ILE A 57 -0.16 8.29 -13.25
CA ILE A 57 -1.37 9.08 -13.46
C ILE A 57 -1.55 9.96 -12.23
N VAL A 58 -1.54 11.27 -12.43
CA VAL A 58 -1.74 12.30 -11.40
C VAL A 58 -2.86 13.21 -11.89
N ASP A 59 -3.95 13.32 -11.12
CA ASP A 59 -5.15 14.10 -11.47
C ASP A 59 -5.71 13.78 -12.88
N GLY A 60 -5.59 12.52 -13.31
CA GLY A 60 -6.04 12.05 -14.64
C GLY A 60 -5.05 12.30 -15.78
N ALA A 61 -3.91 12.94 -15.53
CA ALA A 61 -2.85 13.14 -16.51
C ALA A 61 -1.72 12.12 -16.36
N VAL A 62 -1.21 11.59 -17.47
CA VAL A 62 -0.01 10.74 -17.48
C VAL A 62 1.23 11.62 -17.43
N LEU A 63 2.03 11.45 -16.38
CA LEU A 63 3.25 12.20 -16.13
C LEU A 63 4.47 11.27 -16.05
N SER A 64 5.62 11.77 -16.51
CA SER A 64 6.91 11.14 -16.22
C SER A 64 7.23 11.21 -14.72
N ALA A 65 8.23 10.47 -14.26
CA ALA A 65 8.67 10.57 -12.87
C ALA A 65 9.22 11.97 -12.55
N LEU A 66 9.90 12.58 -13.51
CA LEU A 66 10.40 13.95 -13.41
C LEU A 66 9.25 14.96 -13.31
N ASP A 67 8.27 14.89 -14.20
CA ASP A 67 7.12 15.79 -14.19
C ASP A 67 6.25 15.62 -12.94
N THR A 68 6.14 14.38 -12.44
CA THR A 68 5.51 14.09 -11.15
C THR A 68 6.25 14.81 -10.01
N GLY A 69 7.58 14.81 -10.03
CA GLY A 69 8.38 15.61 -9.10
C GLY A 69 8.10 17.10 -9.22
N SER A 70 8.08 17.63 -10.43
CA SER A 70 7.72 19.04 -10.70
C SER A 70 6.33 19.40 -10.16
N HIS A 71 5.35 18.50 -10.28
CA HIS A 71 4.02 18.69 -9.70
C HIS A 71 4.08 18.79 -8.16
N PHE A 72 4.82 17.91 -7.48
CA PHE A 72 4.98 18.00 -6.02
C PHE A 72 5.78 19.24 -5.59
N ALA A 73 6.76 19.69 -6.39
CA ALA A 73 7.46 20.95 -6.14
C ALA A 73 6.48 22.13 -6.17
N TYR A 74 5.62 22.19 -7.18
CA TYR A 74 4.57 23.20 -7.25
C TYR A 74 3.64 23.15 -6.03
N LEU A 75 3.17 21.95 -5.63
CA LEU A 75 2.32 21.82 -4.45
C LEU A 75 3.02 22.28 -3.17
N LYS A 76 4.32 22.00 -3.02
CA LYS A 76 5.14 22.50 -1.91
C LYS A 76 5.18 24.03 -1.89
N ASP A 77 5.42 24.66 -3.03
CA ASP A 77 5.49 26.13 -3.12
C ASP A 77 4.14 26.78 -2.80
N GLN A 78 3.04 26.07 -3.07
CA GLN A 78 1.68 26.49 -2.71
C GLN A 78 1.30 26.19 -1.24
N GLY A 79 2.19 25.56 -0.45
CA GLY A 79 1.90 25.12 0.92
C GLY A 79 0.88 23.98 0.99
N LYS A 80 0.69 23.24 -0.11
CA LYS A 80 -0.29 22.16 -0.29
C LYS A 80 0.36 20.80 -0.51
N LEU A 81 1.63 20.64 -0.11
CA LEU A 81 2.30 19.35 -0.23
C LEU A 81 1.57 18.29 0.63
N PRO A 82 1.17 17.14 0.04
CA PRO A 82 0.54 16.07 0.81
C PRO A 82 1.53 15.50 1.83
N LYS A 83 1.04 15.05 2.99
CA LYS A 83 1.86 14.34 3.99
C LYS A 83 1.91 12.85 3.70
N THR A 84 0.83 12.30 3.16
CA THR A 84 0.71 10.90 2.77
C THR A 84 0.27 10.76 1.31
N VAL A 85 0.96 9.89 0.58
CA VAL A 85 0.67 9.58 -0.82
C VAL A 85 0.41 8.09 -0.95
N LEU A 86 -0.69 7.72 -1.58
CA LEU A 86 -0.99 6.35 -1.98
C LEU A 86 -0.65 6.15 -3.47
N LEU A 87 0.18 5.16 -3.76
CA LEU A 87 0.42 4.65 -5.11
C LEU A 87 -0.39 3.38 -5.34
N GLU A 88 -1.36 3.44 -6.25
CA GLU A 88 -2.19 2.28 -6.62
C GLU A 88 -1.91 1.78 -8.04
N PRO A 89 -2.23 0.52 -8.37
CA PRO A 89 -2.28 0.09 -9.76
C PRO A 89 -3.35 0.88 -10.52
N SER A 90 -3.09 1.14 -11.80
CA SER A 90 -4.13 1.56 -12.76
C SER A 90 -4.60 0.37 -13.59
N ASP A 91 -5.62 0.59 -14.42
CA ASP A 91 -6.07 -0.38 -15.43
C ASP A 91 -4.96 -0.74 -16.43
N ASP A 92 -4.01 0.17 -16.64
CA ASP A 92 -2.91 0.03 -17.60
C ASP A 92 -1.63 -0.55 -16.99
N SER A 93 -1.47 -0.51 -15.67
CA SER A 93 -0.26 -1.02 -15.02
C SER A 93 -0.42 -1.35 -13.54
N LYS A 94 0.19 -2.48 -13.16
CA LYS A 94 0.50 -2.79 -11.76
C LYS A 94 1.60 -1.88 -11.24
N VAL A 95 1.69 -1.74 -9.91
CA VAL A 95 2.86 -1.16 -9.26
C VAL A 95 4.08 -2.04 -9.57
N ARG A 96 5.18 -1.42 -10.00
CA ARG A 96 6.41 -2.11 -10.44
C ARG A 96 7.58 -1.52 -9.67
N LYS A 97 8.70 -2.26 -9.67
CA LYS A 97 9.94 -1.82 -9.04
C LYS A 97 10.35 -0.40 -9.42
N GLN A 98 10.24 -0.04 -10.70
CA GLN A 98 10.60 1.29 -11.18
C GLN A 98 9.73 2.39 -10.54
N HIS A 99 8.41 2.16 -10.41
CA HIS A 99 7.51 3.09 -9.70
C HIS A 99 7.95 3.28 -8.25
N LEU A 100 8.25 2.18 -7.55
CA LEU A 100 8.68 2.23 -6.16
C LEU A 100 9.99 3.01 -6.00
N GLN A 101 10.95 2.83 -6.91
CA GLN A 101 12.23 3.54 -6.90
C GLN A 101 12.08 5.05 -7.08
N TYR A 102 11.20 5.48 -7.98
CA TYR A 102 10.91 6.90 -8.16
C TYR A 102 10.13 7.47 -6.99
N MET A 103 9.14 6.77 -6.46
CA MET A 103 8.42 7.22 -5.27
C MET A 103 9.32 7.30 -4.04
N ALA A 104 10.27 6.38 -3.89
CA ALA A 104 11.29 6.46 -2.85
C ALA A 104 12.15 7.71 -3.01
N ARG A 105 12.50 8.08 -4.25
CA ARG A 105 13.22 9.33 -4.53
C ARG A 105 12.39 10.56 -4.17
N LEU A 106 11.13 10.61 -4.59
CA LEU A 106 10.21 11.70 -4.25
C LEU A 106 9.97 11.82 -2.74
N GLN A 107 9.85 10.70 -2.03
CA GLN A 107 9.77 10.67 -0.57
C GLN A 107 11.01 11.31 0.09
N ILE A 108 12.21 11.11 -0.47
CA ILE A 108 13.44 11.75 0.00
C ILE A 108 13.41 13.25 -0.30
N ASP A 109 13.04 13.63 -1.53
CA ASP A 109 13.13 15.02 -1.99
C ASP A 109 12.08 15.94 -1.32
N TYR A 110 10.89 15.41 -1.00
CA TYR A 110 9.76 16.19 -0.48
C TYR A 110 9.34 15.82 0.95
N GLY A 111 9.79 14.69 1.50
CA GLY A 111 9.56 14.32 2.90
C GLY A 111 8.15 13.78 3.22
N PHE A 112 7.30 13.55 2.22
CA PHE A 112 6.02 12.87 2.42
C PHE A 112 6.17 11.36 2.56
N THR A 113 5.21 10.69 3.20
CA THR A 113 5.22 9.23 3.31
C THR A 113 4.48 8.58 2.16
N VAL A 114 5.11 7.62 1.49
CA VAL A 114 4.46 6.85 0.43
C VAL A 114 4.03 5.48 0.92
N TYR A 115 2.79 5.15 0.61
CA TYR A 115 2.24 3.81 0.69
C TYR A 115 1.91 3.33 -0.72
N TYR A 116 1.91 2.02 -0.93
CA TYR A 116 1.54 1.43 -2.20
C TYR A 116 0.65 0.21 -2.02
N ASP A 117 -0.22 -0.02 -2.99
CA ASP A 117 -1.05 -1.21 -3.08
C ASP A 117 -0.27 -2.34 -3.76
N ASP A 118 0.01 -3.41 -3.01
CA ASP A 118 0.64 -4.63 -3.50
C ASP A 118 -0.39 -5.73 -3.66
N GLY A 119 -1.21 -5.64 -4.70
CA GLY A 119 -2.20 -6.67 -5.02
C GLY A 119 -3.33 -6.79 -3.99
N GLY A 120 -3.69 -5.69 -3.32
CA GLY A 120 -4.73 -5.63 -2.29
C GLY A 120 -4.17 -5.40 -0.89
N THR A 121 -2.86 -5.62 -0.69
CA THR A 121 -2.19 -5.36 0.58
C THR A 121 -1.55 -3.96 0.57
N LEU A 122 -1.93 -3.10 1.51
CA LEU A 122 -1.27 -1.82 1.70
C LEU A 122 0.13 -2.00 2.32
N LYS A 123 1.16 -1.43 1.69
CA LYS A 123 2.55 -1.46 2.18
C LYS A 123 3.15 -0.06 2.20
N LYS A 124 4.03 0.21 3.16
CA LYS A 124 4.81 1.46 3.24
C LYS A 124 6.10 1.32 2.44
N ILE A 125 6.48 2.32 1.67
CA ILE A 125 7.77 2.34 0.98
C ILE A 125 8.91 2.54 1.99
N SER A 126 9.89 1.64 1.93
CA SER A 126 11.18 1.78 2.60
C SER A 126 12.21 2.38 1.65
N VAL A 127 12.63 3.61 1.90
CA VAL A 127 13.64 4.31 1.08
C VAL A 127 14.99 3.59 1.06
N VAL A 128 15.33 2.89 2.14
CA VAL A 128 16.57 2.12 2.26
C VAL A 128 16.52 0.87 1.39
N ASP A 129 15.43 0.11 1.47
CA ASP A 129 15.33 -1.18 0.76
C ASP A 129 15.04 -1.01 -0.73
N THR A 130 14.32 0.06 -1.08
CA THR A 130 13.83 0.26 -2.45
C THR A 130 14.93 0.75 -3.41
N LYS A 131 16.06 1.27 -2.88
CA LYS A 131 17.16 1.87 -3.66
C LYS A 131 16.64 2.98 -4.59
N ALA A 132 16.43 4.15 -4.02
CA ALA A 132 15.96 5.32 -4.75
C ALA A 132 16.78 5.56 -6.03
N ARG A 133 16.07 5.90 -7.10
CA ARG A 133 16.64 6.16 -8.43
C ARG A 133 16.39 7.60 -8.81
N ASP A 134 17.30 8.19 -9.59
CA ASP A 134 17.08 9.54 -10.12
C ASP A 134 15.80 9.58 -10.96
N LEU A 135 15.09 10.70 -10.86
CA LEU A 135 13.88 10.94 -11.63
C LEU A 135 14.25 11.10 -13.10
N GLU A 136 13.48 10.46 -13.97
CA GLU A 136 13.72 10.50 -15.40
C GLU A 136 12.46 10.94 -16.13
N ASP A 137 12.71 11.66 -17.22
CA ASP A 137 11.70 11.91 -18.23
C ASP A 137 11.37 10.62 -19.00
N TYR A 138 10.17 10.56 -19.57
CA TYR A 138 9.76 9.42 -20.38
C TYR A 138 10.54 9.39 -21.69
N LYS A 139 11.22 8.26 -21.94
CA LYS A 139 11.88 7.98 -23.22
C LYS A 139 11.11 6.88 -23.94
N ALA A 140 10.45 7.24 -25.04
CA ALA A 140 9.78 6.26 -25.88
C ALA A 140 10.81 5.23 -26.40
N PRO A 141 10.47 3.92 -26.43
CA PRO A 141 11.35 2.92 -27.01
C PRO A 141 11.58 3.27 -28.49
N VAL A 142 12.84 3.54 -28.85
CA VAL A 142 13.26 3.74 -30.24
C VAL A 142 13.10 2.39 -30.92
N LYS A 143 12.17 2.29 -31.89
CA LYS A 143 12.10 1.12 -32.76
C LYS A 143 13.44 1.04 -33.51
N ALA A 144 14.16 -0.06 -33.36
CA ALA A 144 15.31 -0.32 -34.23
C ALA A 144 14.76 -0.49 -35.65
N ASP A 145 15.02 0.47 -36.52
CA ASP A 145 14.73 0.32 -37.94
C ASP A 145 15.45 -0.92 -38.46
N ALA A 146 14.75 -1.71 -39.28
CA ALA A 146 15.26 -2.95 -39.84
C ALA A 146 16.61 -2.71 -40.55
N PRO A 147 17.57 -3.67 -40.50
CA PRO A 147 18.83 -3.53 -41.22
C PRO A 147 18.54 -3.27 -42.71
N PRO A 148 19.29 -2.38 -43.39
CA PRO A 148 19.11 -2.16 -44.82
C PRO A 148 19.26 -3.48 -45.58
N PRO A 149 18.47 -3.70 -46.65
CA PRO A 149 18.52 -4.94 -47.41
C PRO A 149 19.94 -5.15 -47.93
N GLN A 150 20.53 -6.30 -47.57
CA GLN A 150 21.84 -6.69 -48.07
C GLN A 150 21.73 -6.90 -49.59
N GLN A 151 22.30 -5.98 -50.36
CA GLN A 151 22.46 -6.15 -51.79
C GLN A 151 23.53 -7.22 -52.01
N HIS A 152 23.09 -8.44 -52.30
CA HIS A 152 23.98 -9.48 -52.81
C HIS A 152 24.42 -9.09 -54.22
N MET A 153 25.74 -8.88 -54.38
CA MET A 153 26.42 -8.83 -55.68
C MET A 153 26.66 -10.23 -56.21
#